data_AF-A0A7V5ZKL5-F1
#
_entry.id   AF-A0A7V5ZKL5-F1
#
_cell.length_a   1.000
_cell.length_b   1.000
_cell.length_c   1.000
_cell.angle_alpha   90.00
_cell.angle_beta   90.00
_cell.angle_gamma   90.00
#
_symmetry.space_group_name_H-M   'P 1'
#
loop_
_entity.id
_entity.type
_entity.pdbx_description
1 polymer ?
#
loop_
_entity_poly.entity_id
_entity_poly.type
_entity_poly.pdbx_seq_one_letter_code
_entity_poly.pdbx_strand_id
1 'polypeptide(L)'
;MKASWTNTAIVGLAVVAVVAVLAPGSADAQDVLYVVNDKVGIGTGSPLKLFHVSGGDILLDNNRWFQVRTSTGGIASIFWLDGSNDVNFAAPTGRYFNLREGGTIRVTIYQGRMGIGVITPSHPLQLASGAYCSAGGVWTDASSRQYKDNVRELTTEEATSTLSELVPVTFNYKNDPADTSAGFIAEDVPELVATPDRKGVAPMDIVAVLTKVVQEQQKTIQELKAKVDALEQRH
;
A
#
# COMPACT_ATOMS: atom_id res chain seq x y z
N MET A 1 -76.21 -31.46 44.57
CA MET A 1 -75.02 -32.30 44.84
C MET A 1 -74.20 -32.35 43.55
N LYS A 2 -73.07 -31.63 43.52
CA LYS A 2 -72.13 -31.61 42.39
C LYS A 2 -71.26 -32.85 42.48
N ALA A 3 -71.25 -33.70 41.45
CA ALA A 3 -70.27 -34.76 41.32
C ALA A 3 -69.00 -34.18 40.69
N SER A 4 -67.91 -34.13 41.47
CA SER A 4 -66.57 -33.80 41.01
C SER A 4 -65.86 -35.08 40.56
N TRP A 5 -65.46 -35.14 39.29
CA TRP A 5 -64.52 -36.15 38.81
C TRP A 5 -63.10 -35.60 38.90
N THR A 6 -62.21 -36.45 39.40
CA THR A 6 -60.80 -36.20 39.69
C THR A 6 -59.90 -36.24 38.47
N ASN A 7 -58.82 -35.46 38.56
CA ASN A 7 -57.54 -35.50 37.83
C ASN A 7 -57.32 -36.60 36.79
N THR A 8 -56.93 -36.18 35.57
CA THR A 8 -55.60 -36.42 34.97
C THR A 8 -55.60 -35.81 33.56
N ALA A 9 -54.70 -34.86 33.25
CA ALA A 9 -54.15 -34.69 31.89
C ALA A 9 -53.11 -33.55 31.79
N ILE A 10 -51.90 -33.98 31.40
CA ILE A 10 -51.00 -33.37 30.40
C ILE A 10 -49.99 -32.32 30.88
N VAL A 11 -48.75 -32.82 30.84
CA VAL A 11 -47.44 -32.19 30.95
C VAL A 11 -47.24 -31.08 29.91
N GLY A 12 -46.70 -29.94 30.39
CA GLY A 12 -45.77 -29.05 29.69
C GLY A 12 -46.07 -28.61 28.26
N LEU A 13 -46.42 -27.33 28.09
CA LEU A 13 -46.05 -26.58 26.90
C LEU A 13 -45.61 -25.16 27.32
N ALA A 14 -44.31 -24.95 27.44
CA ALA A 14 -43.74 -23.61 27.34
C ALA A 14 -43.74 -23.25 25.84
N VAL A 15 -44.80 -22.60 25.37
CA VAL A 15 -44.75 -21.91 24.09
C VAL A 15 -44.00 -20.60 24.33
N VAL A 16 -42.69 -20.62 24.17
CA VAL A 16 -41.99 -19.40 23.76
C VAL A 16 -42.49 -19.13 22.36
N ALA A 17 -43.40 -18.17 22.23
CA ALA A 17 -43.81 -17.67 20.94
C ALA A 17 -42.58 -17.02 20.30
N VAL A 18 -41.89 -17.77 19.43
CA VAL A 18 -41.12 -17.15 18.37
C VAL A 18 -42.15 -16.39 17.55
N VAL A 19 -42.17 -15.07 17.68
CA VAL A 19 -42.90 -14.20 16.76
C VAL A 19 -42.16 -14.31 15.43
N ALA A 20 -42.53 -15.33 14.64
CA ALA A 20 -42.29 -15.32 13.22
C ALA A 20 -43.10 -14.15 12.67
N VAL A 21 -42.41 -13.08 12.25
CA VAL A 21 -43.03 -12.04 11.43
C VAL A 21 -43.30 -12.69 10.07
N LEU A 22 -44.44 -13.36 9.98
CA LEU A 22 -45.01 -13.87 8.73
C LEU A 22 -45.40 -12.67 7.86
N ALA A 23 -44.58 -12.35 6.86
CA ALA A 23 -45.11 -11.68 5.68
C ALA A 23 -45.83 -12.75 4.84
N PRO A 24 -47.11 -12.55 4.44
CA PRO A 24 -47.82 -13.54 3.65
C PRO A 24 -47.31 -13.46 2.21
N GLY A 25 -46.60 -14.50 1.75
CA GLY A 25 -46.11 -14.54 0.37
C GLY A 25 -45.52 -15.89 -0.03
N SER A 26 -46.36 -16.76 -0.58
CA SER A 26 -46.06 -18.04 -1.28
C SER A 26 -45.58 -19.23 -0.43
N ALA A 27 -46.13 -20.40 -0.75
CA ALA A 27 -46.02 -21.66 -0.01
C ALA A 27 -44.65 -22.38 -0.09
N ASP A 28 -43.62 -21.69 -0.58
CA ASP A 28 -42.22 -22.18 -0.68
C ASP A 28 -41.23 -21.30 0.09
N ALA A 29 -41.70 -20.32 0.88
CA ALA A 29 -40.85 -19.42 1.63
C ALA A 29 -40.17 -20.15 2.79
N GLN A 30 -38.94 -20.65 2.57
CA GLN A 30 -38.03 -20.92 3.67
C GLN A 30 -37.85 -19.62 4.47
N ASP A 31 -37.93 -19.70 5.81
CA ASP A 31 -37.74 -18.54 6.68
C ASP A 31 -36.46 -17.79 6.30
N VAL A 32 -36.60 -16.53 5.88
CA VAL A 32 -35.46 -15.72 5.41
C VAL A 32 -34.69 -15.13 6.60
N LEU A 33 -35.33 -14.97 7.76
CA LEU A 33 -34.78 -14.41 8.99
C LEU A 33 -34.81 -15.43 10.12
N TYR A 34 -33.64 -15.73 10.69
CA TYR A 34 -33.45 -16.63 11.82
C TYR A 34 -32.93 -15.87 13.04
N VAL A 35 -33.56 -16.06 14.20
CA VAL A 35 -33.02 -15.60 15.49
C VAL A 35 -32.69 -16.82 16.33
N VAL A 36 -31.40 -17.12 16.47
CA VAL A 36 -30.91 -18.36 17.11
C VAL A 36 -29.76 -18.02 18.04
N ASN A 37 -29.90 -18.36 19.33
CA ASN A 37 -28.87 -18.17 20.36
C ASN A 37 -28.27 -16.74 20.36
N ASP A 38 -29.13 -15.72 20.47
CA ASP A 38 -28.76 -14.28 20.47
C ASP A 38 -28.07 -13.77 19.18
N LYS A 39 -28.22 -14.49 18.07
CA LYS A 39 -27.70 -14.08 16.75
C LYS A 39 -28.83 -13.94 15.74
N VAL A 40 -28.62 -13.03 14.79
CA VAL A 40 -29.50 -12.80 13.64
C VAL A 40 -28.86 -13.38 12.38
N GLY A 41 -29.53 -14.35 11.76
CA GLY A 41 -29.17 -14.92 10.46
C GLY A 41 -30.16 -14.48 9.39
N ILE A 42 -29.68 -14.05 8.22
CA ILE A 42 -30.50 -13.89 7.01
C ILE A 42 -30.06 -14.97 6.01
N GLY A 43 -30.97 -15.85 5.60
CA GLY A 43 -30.66 -16.98 4.70
C GLY A 43 -29.86 -18.13 5.36
N THR A 44 -29.72 -18.15 6.69
CA THR A 44 -29.08 -19.26 7.43
C THR A 44 -29.62 -19.42 8.84
N GLY A 45 -30.05 -20.64 9.19
CA GLY A 45 -30.42 -21.03 10.55
C GLY A 45 -29.21 -21.31 11.47
N SER A 46 -27.99 -21.20 10.96
CA SER A 46 -26.74 -21.46 11.70
C SER A 46 -25.78 -20.24 11.66
N PRO A 47 -26.18 -19.07 12.21
CA PRO A 47 -25.35 -17.87 12.18
C PRO A 47 -24.02 -18.03 12.95
N LEU A 48 -22.91 -17.69 12.27
CA LEU A 48 -21.57 -17.78 12.86
C LEU A 48 -21.18 -16.54 13.67
N LYS A 49 -21.82 -15.39 13.43
CA LYS A 49 -21.62 -14.10 14.12
C LYS A 49 -22.97 -13.51 14.55
N LEU A 50 -22.94 -12.43 15.35
CA LEU A 50 -24.16 -11.76 15.84
C LEU A 50 -25.11 -11.33 14.72
N PHE A 51 -24.55 -10.96 13.56
CA PHE A 51 -25.29 -10.76 12.33
C PHE A 51 -24.59 -11.56 11.21
N HIS A 52 -25.31 -12.44 10.53
CA HIS A 52 -24.79 -13.28 9.44
C HIS A 52 -25.80 -13.32 8.28
N VAL A 53 -25.42 -12.79 7.12
CA VAL A 53 -26.17 -12.96 5.87
C VAL A 53 -25.49 -14.06 5.05
N SER A 54 -26.24 -15.09 4.67
CA SER A 54 -25.74 -16.25 3.93
C SER A 54 -26.54 -16.39 2.63
N GLY A 55 -25.89 -16.10 1.50
CA GLY A 55 -26.54 -15.96 0.19
C GLY A 55 -27.20 -14.58 0.00
N GLY A 56 -27.10 -14.02 -1.21
CA GLY A 56 -27.55 -12.66 -1.53
C GLY A 56 -26.59 -11.56 -1.08
N ASP A 57 -26.91 -10.31 -1.44
CA ASP A 57 -26.11 -9.11 -1.15
C ASP A 57 -26.69 -8.29 0.01
N ILE A 58 -25.84 -7.49 0.67
CA ILE A 58 -26.28 -6.46 1.63
C ILE A 58 -26.34 -5.13 0.91
N LEU A 59 -27.54 -4.69 0.55
CA LEU A 59 -27.78 -3.37 -0.04
C LEU A 59 -28.04 -2.34 1.07
N LEU A 60 -27.35 -1.20 0.99
CA LEU A 60 -27.64 -0.01 1.76
C LEU A 60 -28.11 1.09 0.80
N ASP A 61 -29.10 1.88 1.21
CA ASP A 61 -29.49 3.09 0.46
C ASP A 61 -28.32 4.06 0.33
N ASN A 62 -28.40 4.96 -0.65
CA ASN A 62 -27.43 6.05 -0.78
C ASN A 62 -27.34 6.86 0.53
N ASN A 63 -26.14 7.34 0.86
CA ASN A 63 -25.84 8.07 2.09
C ASN A 63 -26.13 7.24 3.36
N ARG A 64 -25.64 5.99 3.34
CA ARG A 64 -25.59 5.07 4.49
C ARG A 64 -24.16 4.56 4.67
N TRP A 65 -23.81 4.25 5.92
CA TRP A 65 -22.44 3.91 6.31
C TRP A 65 -22.43 2.62 7.12
N PHE A 66 -21.39 1.81 6.97
CA PHE A 66 -21.01 0.89 8.05
C PHE A 66 -20.27 1.69 9.11
N GLN A 67 -20.83 1.71 10.33
CA GLN A 67 -20.31 2.49 11.44
C GLN A 67 -19.83 1.59 12.57
N VAL A 68 -18.83 2.07 13.30
CA VAL A 68 -18.30 1.43 14.49
C VAL A 68 -18.30 2.42 15.64
N ARG A 69 -18.46 1.90 16.86
CA ARG A 69 -18.27 2.70 18.07
C ARG A 69 -16.78 2.79 18.39
N THR A 70 -16.28 3.99 18.65
CA THR A 70 -14.89 4.20 19.07
C THR A 70 -14.71 3.80 20.54
N SER A 71 -13.46 3.61 20.96
CA SER A 71 -13.13 3.35 22.37
C SER A 71 -13.54 4.49 23.31
N THR A 72 -13.71 5.71 22.78
CA THR A 72 -14.20 6.88 23.53
C THR A 72 -15.72 7.02 23.51
N GLY A 73 -16.44 6.06 22.93
CA GLY A 73 -17.90 6.06 22.86
C GLY A 73 -18.52 6.87 21.72
N GLY A 74 -17.70 7.48 20.85
CA GLY A 74 -18.17 8.16 19.63
C GLY A 74 -18.52 7.15 18.53
N ILE A 75 -19.05 7.65 17.41
CA ILE A 75 -19.34 6.85 16.22
C ILE A 75 -18.37 7.25 15.11
N ALA A 76 -17.80 6.26 14.42
CA ALA A 76 -16.94 6.46 13.26
C ALA A 76 -17.48 5.65 12.07
N SER A 77 -17.58 6.28 10.90
CA SER A 77 -17.89 5.60 9.64
C SER A 77 -16.61 5.01 9.06
N ILE A 78 -16.65 3.75 8.61
CA ILE A 78 -15.45 3.04 8.10
C ILE A 78 -15.52 2.67 6.61
N PHE A 79 -16.73 2.47 6.08
CA PHE A 79 -16.97 2.14 4.67
C PHE A 79 -18.29 2.75 4.21
N TRP A 80 -18.25 3.46 3.08
CA TRP A 80 -19.44 4.07 2.49
C TRP A 80 -19.29 4.45 1.03
N LEU A 81 -20.43 4.79 0.43
CA LEU A 81 -20.52 5.42 -0.88
C LEU A 81 -20.85 6.91 -0.68
N ASP A 82 -20.05 7.81 -1.27
CA ASP A 82 -20.31 9.24 -1.19
C ASP A 82 -21.27 9.72 -2.30
N GLY A 83 -21.57 11.03 -2.32
CA GLY A 83 -22.46 11.62 -3.31
C GLY A 83 -21.95 11.54 -4.76
N SER A 84 -20.68 11.20 -4.97
CA SER A 84 -20.06 10.97 -6.29
C SER A 84 -20.09 9.50 -6.70
N ASN A 85 -20.67 8.63 -5.87
CA ASN A 85 -20.63 7.17 -5.99
C ASN A 85 -19.24 6.55 -5.79
N ASP A 86 -18.33 7.27 -5.12
CA ASP A 86 -17.01 6.72 -4.80
C ASP A 86 -17.08 5.86 -3.54
N VAL A 87 -16.43 4.71 -3.60
CA VAL A 87 -16.28 3.81 -2.45
C VAL A 87 -15.17 4.37 -1.56
N ASN A 88 -15.55 4.78 -0.37
CA ASN A 88 -14.68 5.39 0.60
C ASN A 88 -14.32 4.43 1.72
N PHE A 89 -13.03 4.38 2.05
CA PHE A 89 -12.49 3.77 3.25
C PHE A 89 -11.83 4.86 4.08
N ALA A 90 -12.25 5.08 5.32
CA ALA A 90 -11.65 6.13 6.12
C ALA A 90 -11.45 5.77 7.59
N ALA A 91 -10.46 6.46 8.14
CA ALA A 91 -10.34 6.68 9.56
C ALA A 91 -10.66 8.15 9.85
N PRO A 92 -11.27 8.49 11.00
CA PRO A 92 -11.47 9.87 11.41
C PRO A 92 -10.16 10.68 11.37
N THR A 93 -10.24 11.99 11.18
CA THR A 93 -9.05 12.87 11.19
C THR A 93 -8.19 12.63 12.43
N GLY A 94 -6.87 12.52 12.24
CA GLY A 94 -5.91 12.21 13.31
C GLY A 94 -5.89 10.73 13.74
N ARG A 95 -6.62 9.84 13.05
CA ARG A 95 -6.52 8.39 13.20
C ARG A 95 -5.74 7.77 12.05
N TYR A 96 -5.32 6.54 12.26
CA TYR A 96 -4.59 5.75 11.27
C TYR A 96 -5.57 4.98 10.41
N PHE A 97 -5.39 5.04 9.09
CA PHE A 97 -5.88 4.00 8.18
C PHE A 97 -4.74 3.00 7.97
N ASN A 98 -4.92 1.72 8.29
CA ASN A 98 -3.84 0.73 8.27
C ASN A 98 -4.20 -0.49 7.43
N LEU A 99 -3.27 -0.91 6.58
CA LEU A 99 -3.23 -2.26 6.03
C LEU A 99 -2.29 -3.11 6.89
N ARG A 100 -2.80 -4.23 7.41
CA ARG A 100 -2.08 -5.10 8.35
C ARG A 100 -1.89 -6.50 7.82
N GLU A 101 -0.76 -7.10 8.17
CA GLU A 101 -0.43 -8.51 7.94
C GLU A 101 0.12 -9.10 9.25
N GLY A 102 -0.46 -10.20 9.74
CA GLY A 102 0.01 -10.85 10.97
C GLY A 102 -0.01 -9.96 12.22
N GLY A 103 -0.84 -8.91 12.23
CA GLY A 103 -0.89 -7.89 13.31
C GLY A 103 0.04 -6.69 13.10
N THR A 104 1.00 -6.77 12.17
CA THR A 104 1.92 -5.68 11.83
C THR A 104 1.29 -4.73 10.82
N ILE A 105 1.48 -3.41 11.00
CA ILE A 105 1.07 -2.40 10.00
C ILE A 105 2.10 -2.42 8.87
N ARG A 106 1.63 -2.70 7.64
CA ARG A 106 2.45 -2.70 6.42
C ARG A 106 2.34 -1.40 5.66
N VAL A 107 1.13 -0.84 5.56
CA VAL A 107 0.88 0.48 4.97
C VAL A 107 0.01 1.27 5.93
N THR A 108 0.31 2.55 6.11
CA THR A 108 -0.51 3.47 6.90
C THR A 108 -0.79 4.75 6.13
N ILE A 109 -1.96 5.34 6.37
CA ILE A 109 -2.19 6.76 6.14
C ILE A 109 -2.42 7.41 7.49
N TYR A 110 -1.60 8.41 7.80
CA TYR A 110 -1.65 9.16 9.05
C TYR A 110 -1.38 10.64 8.79
N GLN A 111 -2.26 11.51 9.28
CA GLN A 111 -2.17 12.97 9.08
C GLN A 111 -1.99 13.37 7.60
N GLY A 112 -2.67 12.67 6.68
CA GLY A 112 -2.58 12.93 5.24
C GLY A 112 -1.29 12.44 4.58
N ARG A 113 -0.49 11.62 5.26
CA ARG A 113 0.77 11.08 4.75
C ARG A 113 0.73 9.57 4.69
N MET A 114 1.34 8.98 3.67
CA MET A 114 1.44 7.54 3.48
C MET A 114 2.79 7.02 3.98
N GLY A 115 2.75 6.00 4.82
CA GLY A 115 3.94 5.26 5.25
C GLY A 115 3.87 3.80 4.82
N ILE A 116 4.95 3.28 4.21
CA ILE A 116 5.10 1.86 3.88
C ILE A 116 6.18 1.29 4.80
N GLY A 117 5.75 0.48 5.76
CA GLY A 117 6.58 -0.01 6.87
C GLY A 117 6.97 1.08 7.90
N VAL A 118 6.43 2.30 7.77
CA VAL A 118 6.61 3.41 8.71
C VAL A 118 5.25 3.83 9.24
N ILE A 119 5.05 3.79 10.56
CA ILE A 119 3.73 4.06 11.16
C ILE A 119 3.45 5.54 11.40
N THR A 120 4.48 6.37 11.52
CA THR A 120 4.37 7.83 11.72
C THR A 120 5.21 8.57 10.68
N PRO A 121 4.78 8.59 9.41
CA PRO A 121 5.55 9.19 8.33
C PRO A 121 5.76 10.71 8.54
N SER A 122 7.01 11.15 8.39
CA SER A 122 7.40 12.57 8.44
C SER A 122 7.28 13.27 7.08
N HIS A 123 7.11 12.51 6.00
CA HIS A 123 7.01 12.98 4.62
C HIS A 123 5.69 12.52 3.98
N PRO A 124 5.17 13.21 2.94
CA PRO A 124 3.96 12.80 2.21
C PRO A 124 3.90 11.33 1.84
N LEU A 125 5.02 10.77 1.37
CA LEU A 125 5.23 9.35 1.18
C LEU A 125 6.58 8.97 1.77
N GLN A 126 6.63 7.94 2.62
CA GLN A 126 7.87 7.46 3.24
C GLN A 126 7.92 5.94 3.30
N LEU A 127 9.09 5.37 2.96
CA LEU A 127 9.38 3.94 3.05
C LEU A 127 10.22 3.64 4.28
N ALA A 128 10.09 2.42 4.81
CA ALA A 128 10.90 1.93 5.94
C ALA A 128 12.40 1.83 5.61
N SER A 129 12.74 1.73 4.33
CA SER A 129 14.13 1.80 3.85
C SER A 129 14.77 3.18 4.06
N GLY A 130 13.98 4.22 4.37
CA GLY A 130 14.43 5.59 4.56
C GLY A 130 14.19 6.52 3.36
N ALA A 131 13.77 5.98 2.20
CA ALA A 131 13.45 6.78 1.02
C ALA A 131 12.10 7.48 1.18
N TYR A 132 11.95 8.67 0.60
CA TYR A 132 10.73 9.47 0.76
C TYR A 132 10.50 10.44 -0.40
N CYS A 133 9.24 10.86 -0.56
CA CYS A 133 8.87 12.01 -1.39
C CYS A 133 8.70 13.24 -0.50
N SER A 134 9.42 14.32 -0.78
CA SER A 134 9.32 15.58 -0.04
C SER A 134 7.97 16.27 -0.24
N ALA A 135 7.66 17.28 0.58
CA ALA A 135 6.46 18.09 0.42
C ALA A 135 6.37 18.81 -0.95
N GLY A 136 7.52 19.04 -1.60
CA GLY A 136 7.58 19.62 -2.95
C GLY A 136 7.49 18.61 -4.08
N GLY A 137 7.24 17.32 -3.79
CA GLY A 137 7.13 16.28 -4.82
C GLY A 137 8.46 15.65 -5.28
N VAL A 138 9.58 16.01 -4.66
CA VAL A 138 10.90 15.46 -5.01
C VAL A 138 11.12 14.12 -4.31
N TRP A 139 11.46 13.07 -5.06
CA TRP A 139 11.90 11.80 -4.51
C TRP A 139 13.35 11.89 -3.99
N THR A 140 13.59 11.34 -2.81
CA THR A 140 14.90 11.30 -2.16
C THR A 140 15.22 9.87 -1.75
N ASP A 141 16.32 9.34 -2.28
CA ASP A 141 16.80 8.00 -1.95
C ASP A 141 17.38 7.93 -0.54
N ALA A 142 17.22 6.76 0.10
CA ALA A 142 17.88 6.47 1.36
C ALA A 142 19.39 6.29 1.14
N SER A 143 20.22 7.20 1.66
CA SER A 143 21.68 7.15 1.49
C SER A 143 22.42 7.46 2.78
N SER A 144 22.23 6.62 3.80
CA SER A 144 22.96 6.68 5.08
C SER A 144 23.84 5.45 5.23
N ARG A 145 24.98 5.59 5.94
CA ARG A 145 25.79 4.45 6.38
C ARG A 145 25.02 3.47 7.26
N GLN A 146 23.94 3.92 7.90
CA GLN A 146 23.04 3.03 8.66
C GLN A 146 22.29 2.03 7.78
N TYR A 147 22.15 2.32 6.48
CA TYR A 147 21.43 1.48 5.52
C TYR A 147 22.36 0.76 4.54
N LYS A 148 23.68 1.00 4.63
CA LYS A 148 24.67 0.53 3.66
C LYS A 148 25.73 -0.31 4.37
N ASP A 149 26.08 -1.43 3.78
CA ASP A 149 27.18 -2.30 4.22
C ASP A 149 28.22 -2.44 3.11
N ASN A 150 29.42 -2.94 3.42
CA ASN A 150 30.53 -3.17 2.48
C ASN A 150 30.91 -1.93 1.64
N VAL A 151 30.88 -0.75 2.27
CA VAL A 151 31.18 0.52 1.58
C VAL A 151 32.68 0.63 1.28
N ARG A 152 33.03 0.63 -0.01
CA ARG A 152 34.39 0.89 -0.52
C ARG A 152 34.39 2.01 -1.56
N GLU A 153 35.59 2.50 -1.90
CA GLU A 153 35.74 3.44 -3.01
C GLU A 153 35.50 2.77 -4.37
N LEU A 154 34.88 3.51 -5.29
CA LEU A 154 34.83 3.15 -6.71
C LEU A 154 36.18 3.50 -7.34
N THR A 155 36.86 2.51 -7.90
CA THR A 155 38.18 2.73 -8.50
C THR A 155 38.06 3.47 -9.83
N THR A 156 39.15 4.13 -10.25
CA THR A 156 39.20 4.80 -11.55
C THR A 156 38.99 3.81 -12.70
N GLU A 157 39.61 2.62 -12.62
CA GLU A 157 39.50 1.58 -13.65
C GLU A 157 38.07 1.05 -13.81
N GLU A 158 37.39 0.76 -12.69
CA GLU A 158 35.98 0.34 -12.71
C GLU A 158 35.09 1.43 -13.34
N ALA A 159 35.31 2.69 -12.95
CA ALA A 159 34.51 3.80 -13.44
C ALA A 159 34.74 4.07 -14.94
N THR A 160 35.99 4.04 -15.42
CA THR A 160 36.30 4.28 -16.83
C THR A 160 35.85 3.13 -17.72
N SER A 161 36.03 1.88 -17.29
CA SER A 161 35.51 0.71 -18.01
C SER A 161 33.99 0.79 -18.12
N THR A 162 33.31 1.09 -17.00
CA THR A 162 31.86 1.25 -16.98
C THR A 162 31.42 2.35 -17.94
N LEU A 163 32.03 3.53 -17.88
CA LEU A 163 31.68 4.65 -18.77
C LEU A 163 31.90 4.31 -20.25
N SER A 164 32.96 3.58 -20.59
CA SER A 164 33.24 3.22 -21.99
C SER A 164 32.19 2.32 -22.63
N GLU A 165 31.45 1.58 -21.80
CA GLU A 165 30.37 0.70 -22.21
C GLU A 165 28.99 1.37 -22.13
N LEU A 166 28.88 2.57 -21.55
CA LEU A 166 27.63 3.32 -21.53
C LEU A 166 27.31 3.89 -22.90
N VAL A 167 26.28 3.34 -23.55
CA VAL A 167 25.76 3.82 -24.82
C VAL A 167 24.43 4.55 -24.58
N PRO A 168 24.40 5.89 -24.60
CA PRO A 168 23.15 6.64 -24.50
C PRO A 168 22.32 6.47 -25.78
N VAL A 169 21.01 6.32 -25.60
CA VAL A 169 20.03 6.17 -26.69
C VAL A 169 18.85 7.11 -26.49
N THR A 170 18.11 7.37 -27.56
CA THR A 170 16.79 8.02 -27.50
C THR A 170 15.71 6.99 -27.77
N PHE A 171 14.59 7.07 -27.07
CA PHE A 171 13.49 6.14 -27.21
C PHE A 171 12.16 6.79 -26.85
N ASN A 172 11.07 6.12 -27.23
CA ASN A 172 9.73 6.42 -26.75
C ASN A 172 9.23 5.20 -25.97
N TYR A 173 8.45 5.42 -24.91
CA TYR A 173 7.81 4.31 -24.21
C TYR A 173 6.70 3.73 -25.08
N LYS A 174 6.51 2.41 -25.07
CA LYS A 174 5.43 1.76 -25.84
C LYS A 174 4.03 2.30 -25.49
N ASN A 175 3.82 2.64 -24.22
CA ASN A 175 2.55 3.19 -23.72
C ASN A 175 2.47 4.72 -23.82
N ASP A 176 3.56 5.38 -24.24
CA ASP A 176 3.61 6.82 -24.48
C ASP A 176 4.52 7.11 -25.69
N PRO A 177 4.04 6.82 -26.92
CA PRO A 177 4.85 6.95 -28.13
C PRO A 177 5.12 8.41 -28.54
N ALA A 178 4.45 9.38 -27.90
CA ALA A 178 4.58 10.79 -28.23
C ALA A 178 5.72 11.48 -27.48
N ASP A 179 6.09 10.96 -26.31
CA ASP A 179 7.14 11.54 -25.48
C ASP A 179 8.51 10.90 -25.79
N THR A 180 9.43 11.69 -26.35
CA THR A 180 10.78 11.24 -26.69
C THR A 180 11.72 11.50 -25.53
N SER A 181 12.25 10.42 -24.97
CA SER A 181 13.19 10.44 -23.86
C SER A 181 14.60 10.07 -24.31
N ALA A 182 15.60 10.56 -23.58
CA ALA A 182 16.99 10.11 -23.68
C ALA A 182 17.35 9.29 -22.43
N GLY A 183 18.12 8.22 -22.60
CA GLY A 183 18.52 7.36 -21.49
C GLY A 183 19.33 6.16 -21.95
N PHE A 184 19.13 5.03 -21.28
CA PHE A 184 19.91 3.81 -21.47
C PHE A 184 18.99 2.58 -21.50
N ILE A 185 19.42 1.53 -22.20
CA ILE A 185 18.78 0.21 -22.17
C ILE A 185 19.48 -0.63 -21.09
N ALA A 186 18.71 -1.12 -20.13
CA ALA A 186 19.25 -1.84 -18.98
C ALA A 186 20.02 -3.11 -19.38
N GLU A 187 19.62 -3.75 -20.49
CA GLU A 187 20.28 -4.93 -21.06
C GLU A 187 21.61 -4.63 -21.75
N ASP A 188 21.88 -3.39 -22.12
CA ASP A 188 23.04 -2.99 -22.93
C ASP A 188 24.12 -2.26 -22.11
N VAL A 189 23.83 -1.90 -20.86
CA VAL A 189 24.80 -1.21 -19.97
C VAL A 189 25.53 -2.18 -19.04
N PRO A 190 26.64 -1.81 -18.38
CA PRO A 190 27.32 -2.68 -17.41
C PRO A 190 26.46 -3.06 -16.20
N GLU A 191 26.78 -4.18 -15.54
CA GLU A 191 26.06 -4.66 -14.34
C GLU A 191 26.01 -3.61 -13.22
N LEU A 192 27.09 -2.83 -13.06
CA LEU A 192 27.23 -1.81 -12.02
C LEU A 192 26.11 -0.76 -12.01
N VAL A 193 25.47 -0.52 -13.15
CA VAL A 193 24.46 0.55 -13.32
C VAL A 193 23.07 0.03 -13.70
N ALA A 194 22.91 -1.30 -13.76
CA ALA A 194 21.66 -1.96 -14.08
C ALA A 194 21.06 -2.64 -12.85
N THR A 195 19.73 -2.78 -12.84
CA THR A 195 19.07 -3.64 -11.86
C THR A 195 19.44 -5.12 -12.11
N PRO A 196 19.37 -5.99 -11.09
CA PRO A 196 19.73 -7.40 -11.22
C PRO A 196 18.95 -8.16 -12.30
N ASP A 197 17.71 -7.77 -12.57
CA ASP A 197 16.86 -8.36 -13.61
C ASP A 197 17.12 -7.79 -15.01
N ARG A 198 18.04 -6.83 -15.14
CA ARG A 198 18.38 -6.12 -16.37
C ARG A 198 17.18 -5.40 -17.01
N LYS A 199 16.22 -4.92 -16.21
CA LYS A 199 15.03 -4.18 -16.68
C LYS A 199 14.92 -2.74 -16.21
N GLY A 200 15.83 -2.30 -15.36
CA GLY A 200 15.95 -0.93 -14.90
C GLY A 200 17.40 -0.47 -14.91
N VAL A 201 17.59 0.84 -14.99
CA VAL A 201 18.86 1.50 -14.74
C VAL A 201 18.71 2.37 -13.50
N ALA A 202 19.73 2.41 -12.66
CA ALA A 202 19.75 3.26 -11.48
C ALA A 202 20.49 4.57 -11.82
N PRO A 203 19.78 5.71 -11.95
CA PRO A 203 20.43 6.96 -12.39
C PRO A 203 21.55 7.40 -11.45
N MET A 204 21.42 7.14 -10.15
CA MET A 204 22.43 7.47 -9.15
C MET A 204 23.73 6.68 -9.32
N ASP A 205 23.67 5.43 -9.80
CA ASP A 205 24.88 4.62 -10.05
C ASP A 205 25.66 5.18 -11.24
N ILE A 206 24.95 5.62 -12.29
CA ILE A 206 25.56 6.30 -13.44
C ILE A 206 26.20 7.63 -12.99
N VAL A 207 25.50 8.43 -12.17
CA VAL A 207 26.04 9.68 -11.63
C VAL A 207 27.30 9.43 -10.79
N ALA A 208 27.34 8.36 -10.00
CA ALA A 208 28.53 7.99 -9.22
C ALA A 208 29.73 7.65 -10.14
N VAL A 209 29.50 6.86 -11.20
CA VAL A 209 30.51 6.53 -12.21
C VAL A 209 31.03 7.80 -12.90
N LEU A 210 30.13 8.65 -13.41
CA LEU A 210 30.47 9.90 -14.06
C LEU A 210 31.26 10.83 -13.12
N THR A 211 30.89 10.90 -11.85
CA THR A 211 31.61 11.70 -10.84
C THR A 211 33.06 11.25 -10.71
N LYS A 212 33.30 9.93 -10.60
CA LYS A 212 34.66 9.39 -10.48
C LYS A 212 35.49 9.63 -11.75
N VAL A 213 34.89 9.45 -12.92
CA VAL A 213 35.60 9.71 -14.19
C VAL A 213 35.95 11.19 -14.32
N VAL A 214 35.03 12.10 -14.03
CA VAL A 214 35.28 13.56 -14.10
C VAL A 214 36.38 13.97 -13.12
N GLN A 215 36.43 13.38 -11.92
CA GLN A 215 37.52 13.61 -10.98
C GLN A 215 38.89 13.19 -11.54
N GLU A 216 38.98 12.01 -12.19
CA GLU A 216 40.22 11.57 -12.82
C GLU A 216 40.59 12.47 -14.01
N GLN A 217 39.63 12.81 -14.86
CA GLN A 217 39.85 13.73 -15.98
C GLN A 217 40.38 15.09 -15.50
N GLN A 218 39.84 15.63 -14.41
CA GLN A 218 40.30 16.88 -13.81
C GLN A 218 41.76 16.80 -13.35
N LYS A 219 42.19 15.65 -12.81
CA LYS A 219 43.58 15.40 -12.44
C LYS A 219 44.49 15.35 -13.67
N THR A 220 44.11 14.60 -14.71
CA THR A 220 44.88 14.55 -15.96
C THR A 220 45.00 15.92 -16.61
N ILE A 221 43.94 16.74 -16.60
CA ILE A 221 43.98 18.12 -17.12
C ILE A 221 45.00 18.97 -16.37
N GLN A 222 45.07 18.87 -15.03
CA GLN A 222 46.06 19.60 -14.23
C GLN A 222 47.50 19.16 -14.55
N GLU A 223 47.72 17.85 -14.67
CA GLU A 223 49.04 17.30 -15.03
C GLU A 223 49.48 17.74 -16.43
N LEU A 224 48.56 17.75 -17.41
CA LEU A 224 48.85 18.23 -18.76
C LEU A 224 49.14 19.72 -18.79
N LYS A 225 48.38 20.55 -18.06
CA LYS A 225 48.65 21.99 -17.93
C LYS A 225 50.05 22.26 -17.37
N ALA A 226 50.42 21.59 -16.28
CA ALA A 226 51.75 21.73 -15.70
C ALA A 226 52.88 21.35 -16.67
N LYS A 227 52.67 20.33 -17.51
CA LYS A 227 53.63 19.94 -18.55
C LYS A 227 53.73 20.99 -19.66
N VAL A 228 52.61 21.56 -20.09
CA VAL A 228 52.59 22.64 -21.09
C VAL A 228 53.34 23.86 -20.56
N ASP A 229 53.04 24.32 -19.35
CA ASP A 229 53.72 25.47 -18.73
C ASP A 229 55.23 25.26 -18.63
N ALA A 230 55.66 24.04 -18.26
CA ALA A 230 57.08 23.69 -18.17
C ALA A 230 57.78 23.61 -19.55
N LEU A 231 57.04 23.34 -20.62
CA LEU A 231 57.56 23.34 -21.99
C LEU A 231 57.64 24.77 -22.55
N GLU A 232 56.65 25.60 -22.26
CA GLU A 232 56.64 27.02 -22.66
C GLU A 232 57.79 27.81 -22.02
N GLN A 233 58.17 27.50 -20.78
CA GLN A 233 59.33 28.13 -20.11
C GLN A 233 60.70 27.72 -20.68
N ARG A 234 60.75 26.71 -21.56
CA ARG A 234 62.01 26.26 -22.21
C ARG A 234 62.27 26.94 -23.54
N HIS A 235 61.33 27.74 -24.04
CA HIS A 235 61.43 28.56 -25.24
C HIS A 235 61.62 30.03 -24.88
#